data_AF-A0A1W9VYZ2-F1
#
_entry.id   AF-A0A1W9VYZ2-F1
#
_cell.length_a   1.000
_cell.length_b   1.000
_cell.length_c   1.000
_cell.angle_alpha   90.00
_cell.angle_beta   90.00
_cell.angle_gamma   90.00
#
_symmetry.space_group_name_H-M   'P 1'
#
loop_
_entity.id
_entity.type
_entity.pdbx_description
1 polymer ?
#
loop_
_entity_poly.entity_id
_entity_poly.type
_entity_poly.pdbx_seq_one_letter_code
_entity_poly.pdbx_strand_id
1 'polypeptide(L)' 'MNHDDFCQISDIDIAVEGIDSAEQFFAMYGDAMDMTNFALDLVEIDKIEPEFAEIIKLKGKLIYERKR' A
#
# COMPACT_ATOMS: atom_id res chain seq x y z
N MET A 1 0.95 -12.82 -11.60
CA MET A 1 -0.13 -11.87 -11.90
C MET A 1 -0.37 -11.92 -13.39
N ASN A 2 -1.58 -12.25 -13.83
CA ASN A 2 -1.96 -12.23 -15.25
C ASN A 2 -2.15 -10.78 -15.68
N HIS A 3 -1.80 -10.43 -16.91
CA HIS A 3 -1.98 -9.07 -17.44
C HIS A 3 -3.47 -8.68 -17.59
N ASP A 4 -4.38 -9.65 -17.53
CA ASP A 4 -5.81 -9.46 -17.77
C ASP A 4 -6.61 -8.92 -16.56
N ASP A 5 -6.00 -8.82 -15.37
CA ASP A 5 -6.66 -8.33 -14.16
C ASP A 5 -6.56 -6.80 -13.98
N PHE A 6 -5.78 -6.12 -14.83
CA PHE A 6 -5.62 -4.67 -14.82
C PHE A 6 -6.64 -4.01 -15.76
N CYS A 7 -7.68 -3.41 -15.20
CA CYS A 7 -8.62 -2.56 -15.94
C CYS A 7 -8.17 -1.09 -15.83
N GLN A 8 -8.62 -0.23 -16.75
CA GLN A 8 -8.34 1.23 -16.69
C GLN A 8 -8.85 1.92 -15.41
N ILE A 9 -9.72 1.25 -14.66
CA ILE A 9 -10.30 1.67 -13.38
C ILE A 9 -9.69 0.92 -12.19
N SER A 10 -8.57 0.22 -12.37
CA SER A 10 -7.87 -0.43 -11.25
C SER A 10 -7.17 0.62 -10.40
N ASP A 11 -7.54 0.67 -9.12
CA ASP A 11 -6.93 1.52 -8.10
C ASP A 11 -5.50 1.02 -7.78
N ILE A 12 -4.67 1.90 -7.24
CA ILE A 12 -3.32 1.56 -6.76
C ILE A 12 -3.46 1.19 -5.28
N ASP A 13 -3.21 -0.07 -4.93
CA ASP A 13 -3.16 -0.52 -3.53
C ASP A 13 -1.71 -0.66 -3.05
N ILE A 14 -1.34 0.07 -1.99
CA ILE A 14 0.00 -0.02 -1.39
C ILE A 14 -0.11 -0.29 0.11
N ALA A 15 0.52 -1.37 0.56
CA ALA A 15 0.70 -1.65 1.97
C ALA A 15 2.06 -1.13 2.45
N VAL A 16 2.09 -0.45 3.58
CA VAL A 16 3.29 0.13 4.22
C VAL A 16 3.50 -0.46 5.61
N GLU A 17 4.77 -0.69 5.96
CA GLU A 17 5.22 -1.30 7.22
C GLU A 17 6.18 -0.35 7.95
N GLY A 18 6.19 -0.41 9.27
CA GLY A 18 7.14 0.34 10.12
C GLY A 18 6.82 1.82 10.24
N ILE A 19 5.53 2.17 10.30
CA ILE A 19 5.05 3.54 10.51
C ILE A 19 4.76 3.75 12.00
N ASP A 20 5.45 4.74 12.59
CA ASP A 20 5.51 4.91 14.05
C ASP A 20 4.34 5.75 14.59
N SER A 21 3.64 6.51 13.73
CA SER A 21 2.56 7.40 14.14
C SER A 21 1.52 7.64 13.05
N ALA A 22 0.29 7.96 13.47
CA ALA A 22 -0.78 8.35 12.55
C ALA A 22 -0.43 9.63 11.76
N GLU A 23 0.26 10.59 12.39
CA GLU A 23 0.71 11.81 11.70
C GLU A 23 1.63 11.49 10.52
N GLN A 24 2.62 10.62 10.74
CA GLN A 24 3.53 10.16 9.68
C GLN A 24 2.76 9.45 8.56
N PHE A 25 1.81 8.58 8.92
CA PHE A 25 0.97 7.89 7.95
C PHE A 25 0.17 8.87 7.08
N PHE A 26 -0.56 9.81 7.70
CA PHE A 26 -1.41 10.74 6.95
C PHE A 26 -0.61 11.77 6.15
N ALA A 27 0.57 12.19 6.61
CA ALA A 27 1.47 13.03 5.82
C ALA A 27 1.92 12.29 4.55
N MET A 28 2.40 11.06 4.68
CA MET A 28 2.78 10.21 3.55
C MET A 28 1.60 9.94 2.61
N TYR A 29 0.39 9.73 3.16
CA TYR A 29 -0.80 9.51 2.35
C TYR A 29 -1.16 10.74 1.52
N GLY A 30 -1.08 11.95 2.11
CA GLY A 30 -1.24 13.21 1.39
C GLY A 30 -0.24 13.36 0.25
N ASP A 31 1.05 13.18 0.54
CA ASP A 31 2.11 13.26 -0.45
C ASP A 31 1.89 12.26 -1.61
N ALA A 32 1.50 11.02 -1.29
CA ALA A 32 1.28 9.98 -2.29
C ALA A 32 0.05 10.26 -3.18
N MET A 33 -1.01 10.85 -2.64
CA MET A 33 -2.17 11.29 -3.42
C MET A 33 -1.79 12.39 -4.41
N ASP A 34 -0.93 13.34 -4.03
CA ASP A 34 -0.47 14.42 -4.93
C ASP A 34 0.43 13.91 -6.08
N MET A 35 0.99 12.70 -5.95
CA MET A 35 1.89 12.11 -6.94
C MET A 35 1.17 11.38 -8.08
N THR A 36 -0.14 11.16 -7.98
CA THR A 36 -0.90 10.36 -8.94
C THR A 36 -2.29 10.92 -9.19
N ASN A 37 -2.81 10.71 -10.40
CA ASN A 37 -4.21 10.99 -10.73
C ASN A 37 -5.08 9.73 -10.73
N PHE A 38 -4.50 8.57 -10.39
CA PHE A 38 -5.23 7.33 -10.14
C PHE A 38 -5.72 7.32 -8.69
N ALA A 39 -6.84 6.64 -8.42
CA ALA A 39 -7.22 6.37 -7.05
C ALA A 39 -6.14 5.51 -6.36
N LEU A 40 -5.78 5.91 -5.15
CA LEU A 40 -4.74 5.30 -4.33
C LEU A 40 -5.38 4.88 -3.00
N ASP A 41 -5.18 3.63 -2.62
CA ASP A 41 -5.42 3.14 -1.27
C ASP A 41 -4.07 2.81 -0.61
N LEU A 42 -3.88 3.35 0.59
CA LEU A 42 -2.68 3.16 1.38
C LEU A 42 -3.07 2.48 2.70
N VAL A 43 -2.45 1.33 2.99
CA VAL A 43 -2.80 0.51 4.16
C VAL A 43 -1.59 0.35 5.07
N GLU A 44 -1.75 0.69 6.33
CA GLU A 44 -0.75 0.48 7.38
C GLU A 44 -0.80 -0.99 7.84
N ILE A 45 0.09 -1.84 7.31
CA ILE A 45 -0.04 -3.31 7.42
C ILE A 45 0.10 -3.82 8.86
N ASP A 46 0.78 -3.06 9.72
CA ASP A 46 0.99 -3.39 11.13
C ASP A 46 -0.23 -3.17 12.01
N LYS A 47 -1.26 -2.48 11.50
CA LYS A 47 -2.46 -2.07 12.27
C LYS A 47 -3.77 -2.68 11.77
N ILE A 48 -3.73 -3.53 10.75
CA ILE A 48 -4.89 -4.28 10.27
C ILE A 48 -4.96 -5.68 10.90
N GLU A 49 -6.09 -6.38 10.73
CA GLU A 49 -6.21 -7.75 11.21
C GLU A 49 -5.13 -8.66 10.57
N PRO A 50 -4.48 -9.54 11.36
CA PRO A 50 -3.36 -10.36 10.87
C PRO A 50 -3.71 -11.20 9.64
N GLU A 51 -4.94 -11.72 9.54
CA GLU A 51 -5.39 -12.51 8.40
C GLU A 51 -5.31 -11.74 7.07
N PHE A 52 -5.60 -10.43 7.08
CA PHE A 52 -5.49 -9.59 5.89
C PHE A 52 -4.04 -9.23 5.59
N ALA A 53 -3.22 -8.96 6.61
CA ALA A 53 -1.79 -8.72 6.44
C ALA A 53 -1.08 -9.91 5.77
N GLU A 54 -1.41 -11.14 6.19
CA GLU A 54 -0.84 -12.36 5.59
C GLU A 54 -1.30 -12.53 4.13
N ILE A 55 -2.56 -12.23 3.81
CA ILE A 55 -3.04 -12.27 2.42
C ILE A 55 -2.29 -11.27 1.54
N ILE A 56 -2.09 -10.04 2.03
CA ILE A 56 -1.35 -8.98 1.32
C ILE A 56 0.11 -9.41 1.11
N LYS A 57 0.77 -9.95 2.13
CA LYS A 57 2.16 -10.45 2.00
C LYS A 57 2.28 -11.62 1.03
N LEU A 58 1.28 -12.52 0.99
CA LEU A 58 1.28 -13.68 0.11
C LEU A 58 1.02 -13.35 -1.36
N LYS A 59 0.07 -12.44 -1.63
CA LYS A 59 -0.37 -12.10 -3.00
C LYS A 59 0.31 -10.87 -3.57
N GLY A 60 0.77 -9.98 -2.71
CA GLY A 60 1.41 -8.73 -3.08
C GLY A 60 2.80 -8.93 -3.66
N LYS A 61 3.41 -7.82 -4.02
CA LYS A 61 4.78 -7.77 -4.52
C LYS A 61 5.57 -6.76 -3.70
N LEU A 62 6.71 -7.17 -3.17
CA LEU A 62 7.63 -6.24 -2.51
C LEU A 62 8.20 -5.27 -3.54
N ILE A 63 7.83 -3.99 -3.43
CA ILE A 63 8.30 -2.92 -4.33
C ILE A 63 9.53 -2.21 -3.76
N TYR A 64 9.59 -2.04 -2.44
CA TYR A 64 10.68 -1.36 -1.75
C TYR A 64 10.92 -1.98 -0.37
N GLU A 65 12.19 -2.05 0.02
CA GLU A 65 12.63 -2.42 1.36
C GLU A 65 13.76 -1.47 1.78
N ARG A 66 13.67 -0.89 2.98
CA ARG A 66 14.71 0.00 3.49
C ARG A 66 15.94 -0.83 3.87
N LYS A 67 17.07 -0.61 3.19
CA LYS A 67 18.35 -1.20 3.60
C LYS A 67 18.74 -0.69 4.99
N ARG A 68 19.10 -1.64 5.87
CA ARG A 68 19.65 -1.34 7.20
C ARG A 68 21.08 -0.85 7.10
#